data_AF-A0A924Q7C0-F1
#
_entry.id   AF-A0A924Q7C0-F1
#
_cell.length_a   1.000
_cell.length_b   1.000
_cell.length_c   1.000
_cell.angle_alpha   90.00
_cell.angle_beta   90.00
_cell.angle_gamma   90.00
#
_symmetry.space_group_name_H-M   'P 1'
#
loop_
_entity.id
_entity.type
_entity.pdbx_description
1 polymer ?
#
loop_
_entity_poly.entity_id
_entity_poly.type
_entity_poly.pdbx_seq_one_letter_code
_entity_poly.pdbx_strand_id
1 'polypeptide(L)'
;QFKHSSMSMTQLYASNPMQDASLFDEVLEEMNEFKVDLIESWLGDQSLSGGAGREIKKARAITLKSRTALLAETAAQVHIRATGHGWCLAQETGCGGAGLYESTRCVGCKNGVIDESFTEIWKGIYEQQTELLAIDDAGPAIKQRAERDVQWARQVMVDLGVLPQTPDASNLNGASNE
;
A
#
# COMPACT_ATOMS: atom_id res chain seq x y z
N GLN A 1 -22.75 -1.31 -8.96
CA GLN A 1 -23.43 -2.47 -8.35
C GLN A 1 -23.08 -3.68 -9.22
N PHE A 2 -22.21 -4.57 -8.76
CA PHE A 2 -21.85 -5.77 -9.54
C PHE A 2 -23.08 -6.68 -9.67
N LYS A 3 -23.38 -7.09 -10.90
CA LYS A 3 -24.60 -7.78 -11.35
C LYS A 3 -24.68 -9.26 -10.92
N HIS A 4 -24.38 -9.59 -9.67
CA HIS A 4 -24.43 -10.98 -9.20
C HIS A 4 -25.77 -11.24 -8.49
N SER A 5 -26.81 -11.51 -9.28
CA SER A 5 -28.13 -11.88 -8.77
C SER A 5 -28.25 -13.40 -8.57
N SER A 6 -28.23 -13.79 -7.29
CA SER A 6 -28.45 -15.11 -6.68
C SER A 6 -27.25 -16.07 -6.61
N MET A 7 -27.12 -16.72 -5.45
CA MET A 7 -26.13 -17.78 -5.16
C MET A 7 -26.25 -18.95 -6.15
N SER A 8 -27.47 -19.22 -6.63
CA SER A 8 -27.78 -20.24 -7.62
C SER A 8 -27.15 -19.94 -8.99
N MET A 9 -27.07 -18.66 -9.39
CA MET A 9 -26.37 -18.25 -10.61
C MET A 9 -24.86 -18.43 -10.49
N THR A 10 -24.29 -18.10 -9.33
CA THR A 10 -22.86 -18.37 -9.05
C THR A 10 -22.56 -19.87 -9.08
N GLN A 11 -23.45 -20.70 -8.51
CA GLN A 11 -23.34 -22.16 -8.58
C GLN A 11 -23.42 -22.72 -10.00
N LEU A 12 -24.27 -22.16 -10.87
CA LEU A 12 -24.42 -22.61 -12.26
C LEU A 12 -23.18 -22.30 -13.11
N TYR A 13 -22.52 -21.16 -12.86
CA TYR A 13 -21.22 -20.87 -13.48
C TYR A 13 -20.14 -21.78 -12.91
N ALA A 14 -20.12 -22.01 -11.59
CA ALA A 14 -19.13 -22.88 -10.95
C ALA A 14 -19.28 -24.39 -11.29
N SER A 15 -20.45 -24.81 -11.81
CA SER A 15 -20.73 -26.21 -12.18
C SER A 15 -20.63 -26.51 -13.68
N ASN A 16 -20.07 -25.58 -14.47
CA ASN A 16 -19.93 -25.77 -15.91
C ASN A 16 -18.91 -26.88 -16.22
N PRO A 17 -19.31 -28.01 -16.83
CA PRO A 17 -18.40 -29.12 -17.14
C PRO A 17 -17.37 -28.81 -18.24
N MET A 18 -17.50 -27.66 -18.92
CA MET A 18 -16.47 -27.12 -19.83
C MET A 18 -15.45 -26.21 -19.12
N GLN A 19 -15.62 -25.93 -17.82
CA GLN A 19 -14.57 -25.27 -17.05
C GLN A 19 -13.47 -26.27 -16.75
N ASP A 20 -12.25 -25.87 -17.09
CA ASP A 20 -11.08 -26.61 -16.69
C ASP A 20 -10.78 -26.33 -15.22
N ALA A 21 -11.05 -27.29 -14.35
CA ALA A 21 -10.75 -27.17 -12.93
C ALA A 21 -9.26 -26.95 -12.69
N SER A 22 -8.38 -27.52 -13.53
CA SER A 22 -6.94 -27.36 -13.37
C SER A 22 -6.49 -25.92 -13.65
N LEU A 23 -7.20 -25.17 -14.49
CA LEU A 23 -6.92 -23.76 -14.71
C LEU A 23 -7.11 -22.93 -13.44
N PHE A 24 -8.09 -23.26 -12.59
CA PHE A 24 -8.25 -22.57 -11.32
C PHE A 24 -7.12 -22.90 -10.35
N ASP A 25 -6.68 -24.17 -10.34
CA ASP A 25 -5.54 -24.59 -9.52
C ASP A 25 -4.25 -23.87 -9.97
N GLU A 26 -3.99 -23.80 -11.27
CA GLU A 26 -2.87 -23.05 -11.85
C GLU A 26 -2.92 -21.56 -11.51
N VAL A 27 -4.09 -20.91 -11.65
CA VAL A 27 -4.25 -19.49 -11.28
C VAL A 27 -4.00 -19.27 -9.79
N LEU A 28 -4.49 -20.17 -8.92
CA LEU A 28 -4.29 -20.06 -7.48
C LEU A 28 -2.83 -20.29 -7.08
N GLU A 29 -2.13 -21.20 -7.76
CA GLU A 29 -0.70 -21.44 -7.60
C GLU A 29 0.10 -20.19 -7.98
N GLU A 30 -0.11 -19.64 -9.16
CA GLU A 30 0.53 -18.39 -9.63
C GLU A 30 0.25 -17.21 -8.70
N MET A 31 -0.99 -17.08 -8.20
CA MET A 31 -1.35 -16.05 -7.22
C MET A 31 -0.61 -16.24 -5.89
N ASN A 32 -0.35 -17.48 -5.48
CA ASN A 32 0.38 -17.78 -4.25
C ASN A 32 1.88 -17.51 -4.43
N GLU A 33 2.48 -17.93 -5.55
CA GLU A 33 3.87 -17.64 -5.89
C GLU A 33 4.12 -16.12 -5.94
N PHE A 34 3.25 -15.37 -6.63
CA PHE A 34 3.33 -13.91 -6.65
C PHE A 34 3.31 -13.29 -5.25
N LYS A 35 2.46 -13.81 -4.34
CA LYS A 35 2.41 -13.31 -2.96
C LYS A 35 3.69 -13.62 -2.19
N VAL A 36 4.24 -14.83 -2.38
CA VAL A 36 5.50 -15.21 -1.73
C VAL A 36 6.61 -14.27 -2.18
N ASP A 37 6.76 -14.05 -3.48
CA ASP A 37 7.73 -13.14 -4.06
C ASP A 37 7.54 -11.71 -3.56
N LEU A 38 6.29 -11.25 -3.48
CA LEU A 38 5.97 -9.92 -2.98
C LEU A 38 6.37 -9.74 -1.51
N ILE A 39 6.02 -10.68 -0.63
CA ILE A 39 6.42 -10.61 0.78
C ILE A 39 7.94 -10.77 0.93
N GLU A 40 8.56 -11.67 0.17
CA GLU A 40 10.02 -11.84 0.17
C GLU A 40 10.73 -10.54 -0.19
N SER A 41 10.24 -9.88 -1.25
CA SER A 41 10.72 -8.58 -1.68
C SER A 41 10.62 -7.58 -0.52
N TRP A 42 9.48 -7.50 0.18
CA TRP A 42 9.28 -6.60 1.31
C TRP A 42 10.14 -6.93 2.53
N LEU A 43 10.56 -8.18 2.71
CA LEU A 43 11.53 -8.54 3.75
C LEU A 43 12.97 -8.26 3.31
N GLY A 44 13.22 -8.00 2.02
CA GLY A 44 14.53 -7.60 1.47
C GLY A 44 14.90 -6.17 1.85
N ASP A 45 15.83 -5.56 1.12
CA ASP A 45 16.30 -4.20 1.45
C ASP A 45 15.48 -3.08 0.81
N GLN A 46 14.43 -3.40 0.03
CA GLN A 46 13.64 -2.39 -0.68
C GLN A 46 13.03 -1.35 0.26
N SER A 47 12.83 -0.13 -0.24
CA SER A 47 12.18 0.92 0.52
C SER A 47 10.67 0.67 0.62
N LEU A 48 10.10 0.89 1.81
CA LEU A 48 8.66 0.76 2.08
C LEU A 48 8.13 1.99 2.81
N SER A 49 6.95 2.44 2.42
CA SER A 49 6.08 3.36 3.16
C SER A 49 4.78 2.65 3.59
N GLY A 50 3.82 3.40 4.14
CA GLY A 50 2.62 2.86 4.76
C GLY A 50 2.87 2.36 6.18
N GLY A 51 1.80 2.28 6.99
CA GLY A 51 1.91 1.88 8.39
C GLY A 51 2.42 0.45 8.56
N ALA A 52 1.90 -0.50 7.79
CA ALA A 52 2.40 -1.88 7.79
C ALA A 52 3.82 -1.96 7.20
N GLY A 53 4.11 -1.21 6.13
CA GLY A 53 5.44 -1.21 5.52
C GLY A 53 6.54 -0.76 6.50
N ARG A 54 6.25 0.23 7.35
CA ARG A 54 7.16 0.63 8.44
C ARG A 54 7.38 -0.47 9.49
N GLU A 55 6.34 -1.21 9.87
CA GLU A 55 6.48 -2.34 10.79
C GLU A 55 7.25 -3.51 10.16
N ILE A 56 7.03 -3.79 8.87
CA ILE A 56 7.80 -4.79 8.12
C ILE A 56 9.29 -4.42 8.12
N LYS A 57 9.64 -3.15 7.84
CA LYS A 57 11.03 -2.68 7.91
C LYS A 57 11.66 -2.91 9.29
N LYS A 58 10.93 -2.71 10.38
CA LYS A 58 11.41 -3.02 11.74
C LYS A 58 11.63 -4.52 11.94
N ALA A 59 10.72 -5.34 11.42
CA ALA A 59 10.80 -6.80 11.51
C ALA A 59 12.02 -7.38 10.77
N ARG A 60 12.53 -6.70 9.72
CA ARG A 60 13.76 -7.12 9.00
C ARG A 60 14.98 -7.24 9.92
N ALA A 61 15.02 -6.50 11.02
CA ALA A 61 16.12 -6.55 11.99
C ALA A 61 16.11 -7.82 12.87
N ILE A 62 15.05 -8.62 12.80
CA ILE A 62 14.90 -9.84 13.61
C ILE A 62 15.47 -11.03 12.83
N THR A 63 16.44 -11.74 13.41
CA THR A 63 16.99 -12.97 12.82
C THR A 63 15.96 -14.08 12.86
N LEU A 64 15.48 -14.50 11.68
CA LEU A 64 14.55 -15.62 11.52
C LEU A 64 15.31 -16.94 11.42
N LYS A 65 14.80 -18.00 12.06
CA LYS A 65 15.37 -19.37 11.95
C LYS A 65 15.25 -19.95 10.54
N SER A 66 14.15 -19.67 9.85
CA SER A 66 13.95 -20.04 8.44
C SER A 66 13.03 -19.01 7.79
N ARG A 67 13.59 -18.24 6.85
CA ARG A 67 12.88 -17.20 6.11
C ARG A 67 11.87 -17.81 5.15
N THR A 68 12.25 -18.89 4.46
CA THR A 68 11.40 -19.62 3.51
C THR A 68 10.17 -20.23 4.18
N ALA A 69 10.31 -20.86 5.34
CA ALA A 69 9.19 -21.45 6.06
C ALA A 69 8.21 -20.39 6.59
N LEU A 70 8.73 -19.25 7.06
CA LEU A 70 7.88 -18.13 7.49
C LEU A 70 7.12 -17.51 6.31
N LEU A 71 7.79 -17.33 5.18
CA LEU A 71 7.20 -16.79 3.96
C LEU A 71 6.06 -17.66 3.46
N ALA A 72 6.26 -18.97 3.34
CA ALA A 72 5.23 -19.90 2.89
C ALA A 72 3.99 -19.89 3.81
N GLU A 73 4.19 -19.92 5.12
CA GLU A 73 3.09 -19.89 6.10
C GLU A 73 2.38 -18.52 6.11
N THR A 74 3.14 -17.43 6.02
CA THR A 74 2.60 -16.06 6.06
C THR A 74 1.84 -15.73 4.78
N ALA A 75 2.36 -16.09 3.61
CA ALA A 75 1.73 -15.84 2.31
C ALA A 75 0.36 -16.52 2.18
N ALA A 76 0.24 -17.73 2.73
CA ALA A 76 -1.01 -18.48 2.77
C ALA A 76 -2.07 -17.83 3.69
N GLN A 77 -1.65 -17.16 4.77
CA GLN A 77 -2.55 -16.61 5.79
C GLN A 77 -2.86 -15.11 5.62
N VAL A 78 -1.96 -14.35 4.98
CA VAL A 78 -2.11 -12.90 4.82
C VAL A 78 -2.94 -12.58 3.57
N HIS A 79 -3.99 -11.79 3.77
CA HIS A 79 -4.73 -11.20 2.66
C HIS A 79 -3.92 -10.02 2.12
N ILE A 80 -3.56 -10.07 0.83
CA ILE A 80 -2.90 -8.97 0.14
C ILE A 80 -3.77 -8.56 -1.04
N ARG A 81 -4.06 -7.27 -1.15
CA ARG A 81 -4.86 -6.70 -2.25
C ARG A 81 -4.22 -5.42 -2.77
N ALA A 82 -4.01 -5.32 -4.08
CA ALA A 82 -3.64 -4.05 -4.71
C ALA A 82 -4.82 -3.07 -4.66
N THR A 83 -4.57 -1.83 -4.22
CA THR A 83 -5.59 -0.76 -4.18
C THR A 83 -5.36 0.32 -5.23
N GLY A 84 -4.38 0.13 -6.12
CA GLY A 84 -3.97 1.11 -7.13
C GLY A 84 -3.13 2.26 -6.59
N HIS A 85 -2.75 2.23 -5.31
CA HIS A 85 -1.86 3.23 -4.66
C HIS A 85 -1.03 2.61 -3.52
N GLY A 86 -1.09 1.28 -3.39
CA GLY A 86 -0.48 0.51 -2.32
C GLY A 86 -1.07 -0.90 -2.27
N TRP A 87 -0.54 -1.67 -1.33
CA TRP A 87 -1.04 -2.98 -0.93
C TRP A 87 -1.78 -2.87 0.40
N CYS A 88 -2.94 -3.52 0.46
CA CYS A 88 -3.76 -3.59 1.66
C CYS A 88 -3.68 -4.99 2.28
N LEU A 89 -3.26 -5.04 3.54
CA LEU A 89 -3.19 -6.26 4.35
C LEU A 89 -4.45 -6.52 5.19
N ALA A 90 -5.45 -5.65 5.07
CA ALA A 90 -6.67 -5.77 5.85
C ALA A 90 -7.50 -6.97 5.36
N GLN A 91 -8.08 -7.70 6.31
CA GLN A 91 -9.11 -8.68 6.03
C GLN A 91 -10.45 -7.98 5.78
N GLU A 92 -11.57 -8.73 5.79
CA GLU A 92 -12.90 -8.14 5.58
C GLU A 92 -13.28 -7.06 6.59
N THR A 93 -12.67 -7.08 7.77
CA THR A 93 -12.78 -6.02 8.77
C THR A 93 -11.43 -5.32 8.96
N GLY A 94 -11.45 -4.00 9.18
CA GLY A 94 -10.25 -3.21 9.48
C GLY A 94 -9.77 -2.27 8.37
N CYS A 95 -10.40 -2.28 7.20
CA CYS A 95 -10.27 -1.21 6.20
C CYS A 95 -11.65 -0.62 5.92
N GLY A 96 -11.89 0.65 6.26
CA GLY A 96 -13.17 1.32 6.01
C GLY A 96 -13.43 1.67 4.54
N GLY A 97 -12.72 1.05 3.59
CA GLY A 97 -12.82 1.32 2.15
C GLY A 97 -12.36 2.71 1.71
N ALA A 98 -11.98 3.58 2.67
CA ALA A 98 -11.67 4.97 2.41
C ALA A 98 -10.49 5.17 1.44
N GLY A 99 -9.57 4.20 1.34
CA GLY A 99 -8.46 4.26 0.38
C GLY A 99 -8.91 4.32 -1.08
N LEU A 100 -10.13 3.89 -1.42
CA LEU A 100 -10.67 4.03 -2.78
C LEU A 100 -10.98 5.49 -3.15
N TYR A 101 -11.35 6.30 -2.16
CA TYR A 101 -11.77 7.70 -2.35
C TYR A 101 -10.71 8.69 -1.86
N GLU A 102 -9.85 8.27 -0.93
CA GLU A 102 -8.84 9.09 -0.29
C GLU A 102 -7.57 8.26 -0.10
N SER A 103 -6.82 8.11 -1.20
CA SER A 103 -5.59 7.31 -1.31
C SER A 103 -4.57 7.65 -0.23
N THR A 104 -4.50 8.92 0.18
CA THR A 104 -3.57 9.45 1.20
C THR A 104 -3.81 8.87 2.59
N ARG A 105 -4.99 8.32 2.89
CA ARG A 105 -5.26 7.61 4.16
C ARG A 105 -4.45 6.34 4.33
N CYS A 106 -4.00 5.72 3.24
CA CYS A 106 -3.22 4.49 3.33
C CYS A 106 -1.79 4.73 3.85
N VAL A 107 -1.27 5.96 3.83
CA VAL A 107 0.09 6.29 4.32
C VAL A 107 0.24 6.05 5.83
N GLY A 108 -0.79 6.40 6.60
CA GLY A 108 -0.84 6.19 8.06
C GLY A 108 -1.53 4.89 8.48
N CYS A 109 -2.14 4.17 7.54
CA CYS A 109 -2.95 2.98 7.85
C CYS A 109 -2.07 1.82 8.34
N LYS A 110 -2.45 1.20 9.46
CA LYS A 110 -1.77 0.02 10.03
C LYS A 110 -1.70 -1.20 9.12
N ASN A 111 -2.54 -1.24 8.08
CA ASN A 111 -2.62 -2.34 7.11
C ASN A 111 -2.04 -1.96 5.74
N GLY A 112 -1.58 -0.72 5.55
CA GLY A 112 -1.08 -0.25 4.26
C GLY A 112 0.42 -0.51 4.10
N VAL A 113 0.81 -1.16 3.01
CA VAL A 113 2.19 -1.25 2.53
C VAL A 113 2.27 -0.50 1.21
N ILE A 114 3.22 0.41 1.08
CA ILE A 114 3.48 1.11 -0.17
C ILE A 114 4.92 0.82 -0.52
N ASP A 115 5.14 0.06 -1.59
CA ASP A 115 6.48 -0.19 -2.12
C ASP A 115 6.79 0.69 -3.33
N GLU A 116 7.97 0.50 -3.89
CA GLU A 116 8.49 1.25 -5.03
C GLU A 116 7.63 1.12 -6.29
N SER A 117 6.83 0.05 -6.43
CA SER A 117 5.96 -0.15 -7.60
C SER A 117 4.89 0.95 -7.73
N PHE A 118 4.56 1.63 -6.62
CA PHE A 118 3.60 2.74 -6.61
C PHE A 118 4.23 4.13 -6.71
N THR A 119 5.55 4.23 -6.94
CA THR A 119 6.27 5.52 -6.95
C THR A 119 5.63 6.54 -7.89
N GLU A 120 5.36 6.16 -9.14
CA GLU A 120 4.79 7.07 -10.13
C GLU A 120 3.36 7.51 -9.77
N ILE A 121 2.60 6.66 -9.07
CA ILE A 121 1.27 7.00 -8.59
C ILE A 121 1.36 8.08 -7.51
N TRP A 122 2.31 7.97 -6.58
CA TRP A 122 2.50 8.97 -5.52
C TRP A 122 3.10 10.28 -6.04
N LYS A 123 3.94 10.24 -7.08
CA LYS A 123 4.35 11.45 -7.82
C LYS A 123 3.15 12.12 -8.47
N GLY A 124 2.31 11.37 -9.17
CA GLY A 124 1.09 11.91 -9.79
C GLY A 124 0.15 12.55 -8.76
N ILE A 125 -0.04 11.92 -7.59
CA ILE A 125 -0.81 12.53 -6.49
C ILE A 125 -0.15 13.85 -6.06
N TYR A 126 1.16 13.86 -5.83
CA TYR A 126 1.88 15.08 -5.43
C TYR A 126 1.70 16.22 -6.43
N GLU A 127 1.88 15.93 -7.72
CA GLU A 127 1.74 16.90 -8.81
C GLU A 127 0.31 17.45 -8.89
N GLN A 128 -0.68 16.57 -8.92
CA GLN A 128 -2.10 16.95 -8.98
C GLN A 128 -2.54 17.81 -7.77
N GLN A 129 -2.08 17.47 -6.56
CA GLN A 129 -2.40 18.27 -5.38
C GLN A 129 -1.66 19.60 -5.35
N THR A 130 -0.43 19.65 -5.89
CA THR A 130 0.32 20.91 -6.04
C THR A 130 -0.33 21.83 -7.06
N GLU A 131 -0.83 21.28 -8.17
CA GLU A 131 -1.63 22.02 -9.16
C GLU A 131 -2.89 22.60 -8.51
N LEU A 132 -3.60 21.81 -7.70
CA LEU A 132 -4.80 22.25 -6.98
C LEU A 132 -4.51 23.39 -5.99
N LEU A 133 -3.32 23.44 -5.40
CA LEU A 133 -2.89 24.55 -4.53
C LEU A 133 -2.58 25.84 -5.29
N ALA A 134 -2.23 25.74 -6.57
CA ALA A 134 -1.98 26.89 -7.43
C ALA A 134 -3.29 27.54 -7.93
N ILE A 135 -4.45 26.91 -7.69
CA ILE A 135 -5.76 27.45 -8.07
C ILE A 135 -6.21 28.51 -7.05
N ASP A 136 -6.35 29.76 -7.53
CA ASP A 136 -6.66 30.92 -6.68
C ASP A 136 -8.06 30.85 -6.06
N ASP A 137 -9.06 30.37 -6.81
CA ASP A 137 -10.48 30.32 -6.42
C ASP A 137 -10.89 29.04 -5.67
N ALA A 138 -9.93 28.18 -5.33
CA ALA A 138 -10.19 27.01 -4.49
C ALA A 138 -10.57 27.45 -3.06
N GLY A 139 -11.73 26.98 -2.58
CA GLY A 139 -12.21 27.27 -1.23
C GLY A 139 -11.28 26.72 -0.13
N PRO A 140 -11.32 27.27 1.11
CA PRO A 140 -10.39 26.89 2.18
C PRO A 140 -10.31 25.38 2.49
N ALA A 141 -11.43 24.67 2.40
CA ALA A 141 -11.47 23.22 2.65
C ALA A 141 -10.69 22.41 1.59
N ILE A 142 -10.72 22.87 0.33
CA ILE A 142 -9.99 22.24 -0.77
C ILE A 142 -8.48 22.47 -0.57
N LYS A 143 -8.08 23.72 -0.28
CA LYS A 143 -6.68 24.06 -0.01
C LYS A 143 -6.12 23.27 1.16
N GLN A 144 -6.84 23.20 2.28
CA GLN A 144 -6.42 22.42 3.45
C GLN A 144 -6.23 20.93 3.14
N ARG A 145 -7.14 20.34 2.33
CA ARG A 145 -7.00 18.95 1.91
C ARG A 145 -5.79 18.75 1.00
N ALA A 146 -5.62 19.61 0.01
CA ALA A 146 -4.50 19.54 -0.92
C ALA A 146 -3.15 19.71 -0.20
N GLU A 147 -3.03 20.64 0.74
CA GLU A 147 -1.82 20.81 1.57
C GLU A 147 -1.45 19.53 2.32
N ARG A 148 -2.44 18.91 2.98
CA ARG A 148 -2.24 17.64 3.68
C ARG A 148 -1.86 16.51 2.74
N ASP A 149 -2.52 16.41 1.59
CA ASP A 149 -2.28 15.33 0.64
C ASP A 149 -0.90 15.48 -0.05
N VAL A 150 -0.44 16.72 -0.31
CA VAL A 150 0.93 17.04 -0.72
C VAL A 150 1.95 16.55 0.31
N GLN A 151 1.71 16.84 1.60
CA GLN A 151 2.60 16.38 2.68
C GLN A 151 2.67 14.85 2.74
N TRP A 152 1.54 14.16 2.61
CA TRP A 152 1.52 12.70 2.59
C TRP A 152 2.23 12.11 1.39
N ALA A 153 1.99 12.63 0.19
CA ALA A 153 2.67 12.16 -1.01
C ALA A 153 4.19 12.40 -0.94
N ARG A 154 4.61 13.55 -0.39
CA ARG A 154 6.03 13.81 -0.12
C ARG A 154 6.60 12.82 0.88
N GLN A 155 5.91 12.54 1.99
CA GLN A 155 6.38 11.56 2.98
C GLN A 155 6.57 10.18 2.34
N VAL A 156 5.66 9.74 1.47
CA VAL A 156 5.81 8.47 0.75
C VAL A 156 7.05 8.51 -0.14
N MET A 157 7.24 9.56 -0.94
CA MET A 157 8.43 9.67 -1.79
C MET A 157 9.74 9.70 -0.99
N VAL A 158 9.72 10.31 0.20
CA VAL A 158 10.86 10.31 1.13
C VAL A 158 11.10 8.90 1.72
N ASP A 159 10.05 8.22 2.16
CA ASP A 159 10.12 6.84 2.68
C ASP A 159 10.61 5.85 1.62
N LEU A 160 10.28 6.09 0.35
CA LEU A 160 10.69 5.31 -0.82
C LEU A 160 12.10 5.67 -1.32
N GLY A 161 12.74 6.72 -0.78
CA GLY A 161 14.07 7.16 -1.18
C GLY A 161 14.12 7.96 -2.50
N VAL A 162 12.96 8.39 -3.00
CA VAL A 162 12.82 9.21 -4.21
C VAL A 162 13.18 10.68 -3.93
N LEU A 163 12.81 11.17 -2.75
CA LEU A 163 13.14 12.52 -2.28
C LEU A 163 14.08 12.45 -1.07
N PRO A 164 15.00 13.44 -0.93
CA PRO A 164 15.86 13.51 0.23
C PRO A 164 15.04 13.79 1.50
N GLN A 165 15.52 13.26 2.63
CA GLN A 165 15.00 13.61 3.95
C GLN A 165 15.21 15.12 4.17
N THR A 166 14.14 15.85 4.47
CA THR A 166 14.27 17.25 4.85
C THR A 166 14.93 17.30 6.24
N PRO A 167 15.99 18.10 6.49
CA PRO A 167 16.58 18.19 7.81
C PRO A 167 15.54 18.61 8.84
N ASP A 168 15.48 17.90 9.96
CA ASP A 168 14.56 18.18 11.05
C ASP A 168 14.85 19.60 11.58
N ALA A 169 13.89 20.52 11.43
CA ALA A 169 14.02 21.93 11.86
C ALA A 169 14.12 22.09 13.39
N SER A 170 14.07 20.99 14.15
CA SER A 170 14.23 20.91 15.60
C SER A 170 15.69 21.00 16.07
N ASN A 171 16.68 20.83 15.19
CA ASN A 171 18.11 20.85 15.56
C ASN A 171 18.82 22.20 15.32
N LEU A 172 18.12 23.26 14.91
CA LEU A 172 18.71 24.58 14.64
C LEU A 172 18.68 25.56 15.83
N ASN A 173 18.12 25.17 16.98
CA ASN A 173 18.09 25.99 18.19
C ASN A 173 19.22 25.67 19.20
N GLY A 174 20.24 24.91 18.79
CA GLY A 174 21.28 24.38 19.68
C GLY A 174 22.69 24.96 19.52
N ALA A 175 22.86 26.16 18.95
CA ALA A 175 24.18 26.80 18.88
C ALA A 175 24.08 28.33 18.87
N SER A 176 23.82 28.91 20.05
CA SER A 176 24.15 30.30 20.38
C SER A 176 24.12 30.45 21.90
N ASN A 177 25.22 30.09 22.56
CA ASN A 177 25.74 30.79 23.73
C ASN A 177 27.13 30.22 24.09
N GLU A 178 28.03 31.17 24.35
CA GLU A 178 29.47 31.10 24.69
C GLU A 178 30.46 30.93 23.53
#